data_AF-A0AAT9FQQ4-F1
#
_entry.id   AF-A0AAT9FQQ4-F1
#
_cell.length_a   1.000
_cell.length_b   1.000
_cell.length_c   1.000
_cell.angle_alpha   90.00
_cell.angle_beta   90.00
_cell.angle_gamma   90.00
#
_symmetry.space_group_name_H-M   'P 1'
#
loop_
_entity.id
_entity.type
_entity.pdbx_description
1 polymer ?
#
loop_
_entity_poly.entity_id
_entity_poly.type
_entity_poly.pdbx_seq_one_letter_code
_entity_poly.pdbx_strand_id
1 'polypeptide(L)'
;MEKIHFKKKDRDLFAALLSVLPGAGHIYKHHYLAGVGIMIGGNLLMILVTALLALATFGLAIILVPIAYVLGVAYAAYELEDWHGKHGYLHPWSGASSPKE
;
A
#
# COMPACT_ATOMS: atom_id res chain seq x y z
N MET A 1 -24.70 16.15 7.38
CA MET A 1 -23.58 15.20 7.38
C MET A 1 -22.34 15.95 6.93
N GLU A 2 -21.45 16.24 7.87
CA GLU A 2 -20.20 16.96 7.61
C GLU A 2 -19.32 16.11 6.70
N LYS A 3 -19.04 16.61 5.48
CA LYS A 3 -18.16 15.93 4.53
C LYS A 3 -16.73 16.16 5.02
N ILE A 4 -16.14 15.14 5.65
CA ILE A 4 -14.74 15.16 6.08
C ILE A 4 -13.87 15.26 4.82
N HIS A 5 -13.41 16.47 4.51
CA HIS A 5 -12.44 16.73 3.44
C HIS A 5 -11.06 16.30 3.94
N PHE A 6 -10.71 15.02 3.75
CA PHE A 6 -9.35 14.55 4.03
C PHE A 6 -8.37 15.26 3.10
N LYS A 7 -7.43 16.02 3.69
CA LYS A 7 -6.34 16.66 2.96
C LYS A 7 -5.44 15.54 2.41
N LYS A 8 -4.84 15.69 1.23
CA LYS A 8 -3.97 14.65 0.60
C LYS A 8 -3.02 13.98 1.60
N LYS A 9 -2.40 14.79 2.45
CA LYS A 9 -1.46 14.39 3.50
C LYS A 9 -2.04 13.41 4.53
N ASP A 10 -3.32 13.55 4.88
CA ASP A 10 -4.00 12.64 5.81
C ASP A 10 -4.22 11.27 5.17
N ARG A 11 -4.52 11.24 3.86
CA ARG A 11 -4.73 10.00 3.11
C ARG A 11 -3.43 9.22 2.91
N ASP A 12 -2.31 9.92 2.75
CA ASP A 12 -0.98 9.30 2.72
C ASP A 12 -0.62 8.69 4.09
N LEU A 13 -0.98 9.38 5.18
CA LEU A 13 -0.81 8.88 6.53
C LEU A 13 -1.66 7.63 6.79
N PHE A 14 -2.93 7.63 6.35
CA PHE A 14 -3.79 6.46 6.42
C PHE A 14 -3.26 5.31 5.56
N ALA A 15 -2.75 5.56 4.34
CA ALA A 15 -2.14 4.51 3.52
C ALA A 15 -0.89 3.87 4.20
N ALA A 16 -0.09 4.68 4.89
CA ALA A 16 1.04 4.20 5.68
C ALA A 16 0.58 3.39 6.91
N LEU A 17 -0.44 3.87 7.64
CA LEU A 17 -1.05 3.16 8.78
C LEU A 17 -1.71 1.84 8.35
N LEU A 18 -2.40 1.82 7.21
CA LEU A 18 -2.99 0.60 6.65
C LEU A 18 -1.91 -0.40 6.21
N SER A 19 -0.70 0.05 5.90
CA SER A 19 0.43 -0.82 5.53
C SER A 19 1.07 -1.57 6.69
N VAL A 20 0.53 -1.46 7.91
CA VAL A 20 0.81 -2.40 9.01
C VAL A 20 0.55 -3.84 8.56
N LEU A 21 -0.43 -4.06 7.68
CA LEU A 21 -0.56 -5.29 6.90
C LEU A 21 0.18 -5.10 5.57
N PRO A 22 1.29 -5.82 5.32
CA PRO A 22 2.08 -5.65 4.10
C PRO A 22 1.22 -5.81 2.84
N GLY A 23 1.11 -4.74 2.04
CA GLY A 23 0.32 -4.70 0.80
C GLY A 23 -1.04 -4.01 0.91
N ALA A 24 -1.61 -3.82 2.12
CA ALA A 24 -2.93 -3.21 2.29
C ALA A 24 -2.98 -1.71 1.95
N GLY A 25 -1.92 -0.93 2.26
CA GLY A 25 -1.87 0.48 1.88
C GLY A 25 -1.73 0.74 0.38
N HIS A 26 -1.13 -0.20 -0.37
CA HIS A 26 -1.06 -0.11 -1.83
C HIS A 26 -2.42 -0.37 -2.49
N ILE A 27 -3.22 -1.28 -1.94
CA ILE A 27 -4.61 -1.51 -2.37
C ILE A 27 -5.48 -0.27 -2.07
N TYR A 28 -5.25 0.39 -0.94
CA TYR A 28 -5.96 1.63 -0.58
C TYR A 28 -5.75 2.74 -1.61
N LYS A 29 -4.55 2.89 -2.19
CA LYS A 29 -4.25 3.84 -3.28
C LYS A 29 -4.57 3.30 -4.69
N HIS A 30 -5.39 2.25 -4.80
CA HIS A 30 -5.79 1.59 -6.06
C HIS A 30 -4.65 0.98 -6.89
N HIS A 31 -3.47 0.78 -6.29
CA HIS A 31 -2.37 0.04 -6.91
C HIS A 31 -2.53 -1.45 -6.63
N TYR A 32 -3.58 -2.05 -7.21
CA TYR A 32 -3.96 -3.45 -6.94
C TYR A 32 -2.85 -4.46 -7.30
N LEU A 33 -2.14 -4.24 -8.41
CA LEU A 33 -1.09 -5.17 -8.85
C LEU A 33 0.11 -5.17 -7.88
N ALA A 34 0.54 -3.99 -7.44
CA ALA A 34 1.62 -3.85 -6.47
C ALA A 34 1.18 -4.35 -5.07
N GLY A 35 -0.04 -4.02 -4.64
CA GLY A 35 -0.58 -4.45 -3.36
C GLY A 35 -0.74 -5.97 -3.24
N VAL A 36 -1.30 -6.63 -4.26
CA VAL A 36 -1.44 -8.09 -4.30
C VAL A 36 -0.07 -8.76 -4.45
N GLY A 37 0.82 -8.19 -5.27
CA GLY A 37 2.20 -8.66 -5.42
C GLY A 37 2.98 -8.65 -4.10
N ILE A 38 2.85 -7.57 -3.31
CA ILE A 38 3.48 -7.46 -1.99
C ILE A 38 2.81 -8.39 -0.98
N MET A 39 1.47 -8.53 -1.00
CA MET A 39 0.75 -9.45 -0.11
C MET A 39 1.17 -10.91 -0.32
N ILE A 40 1.34 -11.36 -1.56
CA ILE A 40 1.63 -12.77 -1.86
C ILE A 40 3.14 -12.97 -2.02
N GLY A 41 3.74 -12.36 -3.04
CA GLY A 41 5.14 -12.53 -3.37
C GLY A 41 6.07 -11.87 -2.34
N GLY A 42 5.72 -10.67 -1.87
CA GLY A 42 6.53 -9.94 -0.89
C GLY A 42 6.66 -10.68 0.44
N ASN A 43 5.56 -11.20 0.98
CA ASN A 43 5.59 -11.98 2.23
C ASN A 43 6.34 -13.31 2.07
N LEU A 44 6.16 -14.04 0.97
CA LEU A 44 6.91 -15.27 0.71
C LEU A 44 8.42 -15.01 0.59
N LEU A 45 8.80 -13.96 -0.15
CA LEU A 45 10.19 -13.56 -0.30
C LEU A 45 10.78 -13.10 1.04
N MET A 46 10.02 -12.35 1.84
CA MET A 46 10.44 -11.93 3.18
C MET A 46 10.73 -13.14 4.08
N ILE A 47 9.85 -14.16 4.09
CA ILE A 47 10.06 -15.38 4.87
C ILE A 47 11.33 -16.11 4.40
N LEU A 48 11.51 -16.27 3.08
CA LEU A 48 12.70 -16.92 2.51
C LEU A 48 13.99 -16.19 2.92
N VAL A 49 14.04 -14.88 2.71
CA VAL A 49 15.20 -14.04 3.03
C VAL A 49 15.48 -14.06 4.53
N THR A 50 14.44 -13.98 5.35
CA THR A 50 14.55 -14.07 6.81
C THR A 50 15.13 -15.43 7.23
N ALA A 51 14.66 -16.54 6.66
CA ALA A 51 15.16 -17.87 6.98
C ALA A 51 16.63 -18.06 6.60
N LEU A 52 17.03 -17.57 5.42
CA LEU A 52 18.42 -17.63 4.96
C LEU A 52 19.35 -16.77 5.83
N LEU A 53 18.93 -15.53 6.11
CA LEU A 53 19.72 -14.62 6.96
C LEU A 53 19.72 -15.08 8.42
N ALA A 54 18.69 -15.77 8.91
CA ALA A 54 18.67 -16.32 10.26
C ALA A 54 19.80 -17.33 10.46
N LEU A 55 20.07 -18.18 9.47
CA LEU A 55 21.23 -19.09 9.50
C LEU A 55 22.55 -18.32 9.53
N ALA A 56 22.69 -17.26 8.74
CA ALA A 56 23.93 -16.49 8.63
C ALA A 56 24.19 -15.56 9.84
N THR A 57 23.15 -15.12 10.54
CA THR A 57 23.21 -14.08 11.59
C THR A 57 22.92 -14.62 13.00
N PHE A 58 22.97 -15.95 13.17
CA PHE A 58 22.67 -16.61 14.45
C PHE A 58 21.26 -16.27 14.99
N GLY A 59 20.29 -16.11 14.08
CA GLY A 59 18.89 -15.84 14.39
C GLY A 59 18.51 -14.36 14.54
N LEU A 60 19.45 -13.42 14.54
CA LEU A 60 19.14 -11.98 14.66
C LEU A 60 18.22 -11.48 13.53
N ALA A 61 18.39 -12.01 12.32
CA ALA A 61 17.57 -11.63 11.17
C ALA A 61 16.08 -11.93 11.33
N ILE A 62 15.68 -12.85 12.21
CA ILE A 62 14.27 -13.19 12.46
C ILE A 62 13.49 -11.98 12.96
N ILE A 63 14.15 -11.05 13.65
CA ILE A 63 13.51 -9.84 14.18
C ILE A 63 13.75 -8.65 13.25
N LEU A 64 15.00 -8.46 12.80
CA LEU A 64 15.37 -7.28 12.02
C LEU A 64 14.75 -7.25 10.63
N VAL A 65 14.67 -8.39 9.94
CA VAL A 65 14.18 -8.44 8.56
C VAL A 65 12.67 -8.18 8.48
N PRO A 66 11.80 -8.76 9.32
CA PRO A 66 10.37 -8.42 9.30
C PRO A 66 10.10 -6.96 9.65
N ILE A 67 10.82 -6.39 10.62
CA ILE A 67 10.67 -4.98 11.00
C ILE A 67 11.07 -4.09 9.82
N ALA A 68 12.23 -4.32 9.23
CA ALA A 68 12.69 -3.56 8.06
C ALA A 68 11.73 -3.69 6.87
N TYR A 69 11.18 -4.88 6.65
CA TYR A 69 10.21 -5.14 5.60
C TYR A 69 8.91 -4.36 5.80
N VAL A 70 8.31 -4.42 6.99
CA VAL A 70 7.07 -3.69 7.29
C VAL A 70 7.28 -2.18 7.18
N LEU A 71 8.39 -1.65 7.72
CA LEU A 71 8.73 -0.23 7.61
C LEU A 71 8.96 0.20 6.16
N GLY A 72 9.66 -0.62 5.37
CA GLY A 72 9.90 -0.35 3.95
C GLY A 72 8.62 -0.36 3.12
N VAL A 73 7.72 -1.32 3.36
CA VAL A 73 6.42 -1.38 2.68
C VAL A 73 5.53 -0.21 3.07
N ALA A 74 5.54 0.19 4.34
CA ALA A 74 4.81 1.36 4.82
C ALA A 74 5.34 2.67 4.24
N TYR A 75 6.67 2.82 4.16
CA TYR A 75 7.32 3.96 3.53
C TYR A 75 7.01 4.05 2.03
N ALA A 76 7.09 2.92 1.32
CA ALA A 76 6.70 2.86 -0.09
C ALA A 76 5.24 3.28 -0.30
N ALA A 77 4.32 2.81 0.54
CA ALA A 77 2.90 3.20 0.47
C ALA A 77 2.67 4.69 0.78
N TYR A 78 3.51 5.28 1.64
CA TYR A 78 3.48 6.71 1.95
C TYR A 78 3.88 7.55 0.74
N GLU A 79 4.99 7.20 0.07
CA GLU A 79 5.56 7.97 -1.03
C GLU A 79 4.83 7.80 -2.36
N LEU A 80 4.08 6.71 -2.54
CA LEU A 80 3.31 6.48 -3.77
C LEU A 80 2.25 7.56 -4.00
N GLU A 81 2.21 8.14 -5.20
CA GLU A 81 1.14 9.05 -5.59
C GLU A 81 -0.23 8.35 -5.63
N ASP A 82 -1.25 9.06 -5.18
CA ASP A 82 -2.60 8.56 -5.11
C ASP A 82 -3.30 8.58 -6.48
N TRP A 83 -3.70 7.41 -6.99
CA TRP A 83 -4.33 7.24 -8.32
C TRP A 83 -5.86 7.45 -8.30
N HIS A 84 -6.45 7.87 -7.19
CA HIS A 84 -7.90 8.13 -7.13
C HIS A 84 -8.34 9.13 -8.21
N GLY A 85 -9.18 8.67 -9.15
CA GLY A 85 -9.77 9.48 -10.23
C GLY A 85 -9.12 9.35 -11.62
N LYS A 86 -8.00 8.63 -11.78
CA LYS A 86 -7.35 8.44 -13.09
C LYS A 86 -7.83 7.20 -13.87
N HIS A 87 -8.81 6.46 -13.36
CA HIS A 87 -9.39 5.30 -14.03
C HIS A 87 -10.77 5.63 -14.61
N GLY A 88 -10.84 5.82 -15.93
CA GLY A 88 -12.10 6.15 -16.62
C GLY A 88 -13.21 5.09 -16.48
N TYR A 89 -12.86 3.84 -16.20
CA TYR A 89 -13.81 2.74 -16.01
C TYR A 89 -14.49 2.71 -14.63
N LEU A 90 -13.96 3.42 -13.62
CA LEU A 90 -14.58 3.53 -12.29
C LEU A 90 -15.57 4.70 -12.19
N HIS A 91 -15.68 5.54 -13.23
CA HIS A 91 -16.61 6.66 -13.32
C HIS A 91 -17.48 6.62 -14.61
N PRO A 92 -18.27 5.57 -14.84
CA PRO A 92 -19.06 5.42 -16.07
C PRO A 92 -20.16 6.49 -16.24
N TRP A 93 -20.55 7.18 -15.16
CA TRP A 93 -21.59 8.22 -15.13
C TRP A 93 -21.04 9.67 -15.13
N SER A 94 -19.74 9.87 -15.27
CA SER A 94 -19.14 11.23 -15.30
C SER A 94 -19.62 12.10 -16.48
N GLY A 95 -20.13 11.50 -17.56
CA GLY A 95 -20.73 12.20 -18.70
C GLY A 95 -22.23 12.47 -18.60
N ALA A 96 -22.93 11.96 -17.59
CA ALA A 96 -24.40 12.03 -17.50
C ALA A 96 -24.91 13.25 -16.69
N SER A 97 -24.04 13.95 -15.97
CA SER A 97 -24.41 15.08 -15.10
C SER A 97 -24.07 16.47 -15.65
N SER A 98 -23.64 16.57 -16.91
CA SER A 98 -23.54 17.86 -17.59
C SER A 98 -24.92 18.22 -18.15
N PRO A 99 -25.57 19.30 -17.69
CA PRO A 99 -26.67 19.86 -18.44
C PRO A 99 -26.14 20.17 -19.84
N LYS A 100 -26.83 19.67 -20.87
CA LYS A 100 -26.62 20.15 -22.23
C LYS A 100 -27.34 21.50 -22.29
N GLU A 101 -26.58 22.59 -22.30
CA GLU A 101 -27.08 23.89 -22.72
C GLU A 101 -27.53 23.85 -24.18
#